data_AF-A0A849ACV1-F1
#
_entry.id   AF-A0A849ACV1-F1
#
_cell.length_a   1.000
_cell.length_b   1.000
_cell.length_c   1.000
_cell.angle_alpha   90.00
_cell.angle_beta   90.00
_cell.angle_gamma   90.00
#
_symmetry.space_group_name_H-M   'P 1'
#
loop_
_entity.id
_entity.type
_entity.pdbx_description
1 polymer ?
#
loop_
_entity_poly.entity_id
_entity_poly.type
_entity_poly.pdbx_seq_one_letter_code
_entity_poly.pdbx_strand_id
1 'polypeptide(L)' 'MSTPAGAEKHSVTMPAETSEGVRSRVGARGFSAYVADAVARQLERDALDDLLAEMTAEHGPVDEAEVAAIMSRLTA' A
#
# COMPACT_ATOMS: atom_id res chain seq x y z
N MET A 1 -18.35 -5.44 16.94
CA MET A 1 -17.49 -4.26 17.19
C MET A 1 -16.18 -4.78 17.74
N SER A 2 -15.17 -4.94 16.89
CA SER A 2 -13.87 -5.43 17.32
C SER A 2 -13.16 -4.32 18.09
N THR A 3 -12.64 -4.68 19.27
CA THR A 3 -11.84 -3.90 20.21
C THR A 3 -10.87 -2.95 19.49
N PRO A 4 -10.62 -1.71 20.00
CA PRO A 4 -9.51 -0.92 19.47
C PRO A 4 -8.23 -1.72 19.74
N ALA A 5 -7.58 -2.22 18.69
CA ALA A 5 -6.29 -2.86 18.83
C ALA A 5 -5.33 -1.83 19.43
N GLY A 6 -4.77 -2.15 20.60
CA GLY A 6 -3.73 -1.33 21.19
C GLY A 6 -2.49 -1.30 20.30
N ALA A 7 -1.64 -0.29 20.46
CA ALA A 7 -0.36 -0.24 19.76
C ALA A 7 0.63 -1.22 20.40
N GLU A 8 1.22 -2.11 19.61
CA GLU A 8 2.36 -2.94 20.01
C GLU A 8 3.68 -2.30 19.56
N LYS A 9 4.70 -2.33 20.43
CA LYS A 9 6.02 -1.79 20.12
C LYS A 9 6.92 -2.88 19.56
N HIS A 10 7.31 -2.72 18.30
CA HIS A 10 8.37 -3.50 17.68
C HIS A 10 9.63 -2.65 17.49
N SER A 11 10.81 -3.27 17.58
CA SER A 11 12.10 -2.63 17.27
C SER A 11 12.62 -3.20 15.96
N VAL A 12 12.97 -2.32 15.03
CA VAL A 12 13.52 -2.67 13.72
C VAL A 12 14.75 -1.84 13.41
N THR A 13 15.66 -2.39 12.62
CA THR A 13 16.81 -1.67 12.08
C THR A 13 16.43 -1.07 10.73
N MET A 14 16.85 0.17 10.47
CA MET A 14 16.67 0.83 9.17
C MET A 14 17.91 1.66 8.82
N PRO A 15 18.15 1.94 7.53
CA PRO A 15 19.21 2.85 7.10
C PRO A 15 19.09 4.22 7.78
N ALA A 16 20.24 4.78 8.18
CA ALA A 16 20.29 6.07 8.87
C ALA A 16 19.65 7.18 8.02
N GLU A 17 19.97 7.20 6.71
CA GLU A 17 19.41 8.14 5.74
C GLU A 17 17.86 8.09 5.68
N THR A 18 17.27 6.90 5.77
CA THR A 18 15.81 6.74 5.79
C THR A 18 15.21 7.32 7.06
N SER A 19 15.80 7.01 8.22
CA SER A 19 15.37 7.54 9.52
C SER A 19 15.47 9.07 9.55
N GLU A 20 16.58 9.62 9.07
CA GLU A 20 16.80 11.07 8.98
C GLU A 20 15.82 11.73 8.01
N GLY A 21 15.54 11.11 6.87
CA GLY A 21 14.54 11.59 5.91
C GLY A 21 13.14 11.68 6.52
N VAL A 22 12.71 10.66 7.27
CA VAL A 22 11.43 10.68 7.99
C VAL A 22 11.43 11.78 9.05
N ARG A 23 12.46 11.86 9.90
CA ARG A 23 12.56 12.91 10.93
C ARG A 23 12.54 14.31 10.35
N SER A 24 13.20 14.52 9.21
CA SER A 24 13.21 15.81 8.52
C SER A 24 11.82 16.20 8.01
N ARG A 25 10.99 15.21 7.62
CA ARG A 25 9.64 15.43 7.11
C ARG A 25 8.60 15.67 8.20
N VAL A 26 8.63 14.91 9.30
CA VAL A 26 7.55 14.90 10.30
C VAL A 26 7.99 15.27 11.73
N GLY A 27 9.28 15.56 11.93
CA GLY A 27 9.87 15.81 13.23
C GLY A 27 9.93 14.55 14.11
N ALA A 28 10.42 14.70 15.34
CA ALA A 28 10.63 13.55 16.24
C ALA A 28 9.34 12.90 16.75
N ARG A 29 8.28 13.70 16.95
CA ARG A 29 6.98 13.21 17.46
C ARG A 29 6.13 12.53 16.40
N GLY A 30 6.33 12.84 15.12
CA GLY A 30 5.58 12.26 14.01
C GLY A 30 6.16 10.96 13.46
N PHE A 31 7.37 10.58 13.89
CA PHE A 31 8.13 9.48 13.28
C PHE A 31 7.36 8.15 13.28
N SER A 32 6.87 7.71 14.44
CA SER A 32 6.18 6.43 14.57
C SER A 32 4.87 6.38 13.79
N ALA A 33 4.09 7.46 13.81
CA ALA A 33 2.85 7.56 13.03
C ALA A 33 3.13 7.50 11.53
N TYR A 34 4.13 8.26 11.06
CA TYR A 34 4.52 8.23 9.65
C TYR A 34 4.95 6.84 9.18
N VAL A 35 5.75 6.14 9.99
CA VAL A 35 6.19 4.76 9.65
C VAL A 35 5.00 3.80 9.68
N ALA A 36 4.11 3.89 10.67
CA ALA A 36 2.92 3.03 10.74
C ALA A 36 2.02 3.23 9.51
N ASP A 37 1.73 4.47 9.14
CA ASP A 37 0.93 4.79 7.96
C ASP A 37 1.62 4.36 6.66
N ALA A 38 2.96 4.43 6.61
CA ALA A 38 3.71 3.95 5.45
C ALA A 38 3.67 2.44 5.30
N VAL A 39 3.82 1.71 6.40
CA VAL A 39 3.72 0.24 6.40
C VAL A 39 2.30 -0.20 6.06
N ALA A 40 1.27 0.43 6.63
CA ALA A 40 -0.12 0.11 6.31
C ALA A 40 -0.42 0.26 4.81
N ARG A 41 -0.02 1.40 4.21
CA ARG A 41 -0.16 1.62 2.76
C ARG A 41 0.63 0.62 1.92
N GLN A 42 1.78 0.14 2.41
CA GLN A 42 2.55 -0.87 1.68
C GLN A 42 1.85 -2.22 1.73
N LEU A 43 1.36 -2.64 2.89
CA LEU A 43 0.60 -3.90 3.02
C LEU A 43 -0.67 -3.90 2.18
N GLU A 44 -1.38 -2.77 2.10
CA GLU A 44 -2.53 -2.62 1.20
C GLU A 44 -2.14 -2.79 -0.27
N ARG A 45 -0.98 -2.25 -0.70
CA ARG A 45 -0.46 -2.41 -2.06
C ARG A 45 -0.04 -3.84 -2.35
N ASP A 46 0.68 -4.47 -1.42
CA ASP A 46 1.11 -5.86 -1.54
C ASP A 46 -0.11 -6.78 -1.70
N ALA A 47 -1.18 -6.56 -0.91
CA ALA A 47 -2.42 -7.32 -1.04
C ALA A 47 -3.14 -7.10 -2.38
N LEU A 48 -3.07 -5.89 -2.94
CA LEU A 48 -3.61 -5.60 -4.28
C LEU A 48 -2.79 -6.29 -5.38
N ASP A 49 -1.47 -6.29 -5.26
CA ASP A 49 -0.57 -6.95 -6.21
C ASP A 49 -0.78 -8.47 -6.19
N ASP A 50 -0.95 -9.06 -5.00
CA ASP A 50 -1.29 -10.48 -4.84
C ASP A 50 -2.62 -10.83 -5.52
N LEU A 51 -3.65 -10.00 -5.32
CA LEU A 51 -4.95 -10.18 -5.97
C LEU A 51 -4.86 -10.07 -7.50
N LEU A 52 -4.10 -9.10 -8.01
CA LEU A 52 -3.89 -8.93 -9.45
C LEU A 52 -3.15 -10.14 -10.04
N ALA A 53 -2.15 -10.68 -9.32
CA ALA A 53 -1.43 -11.87 -9.73
C ALA A 53 -2.35 -13.09 -9.80
N GLU A 54 -3.22 -13.29 -8.82
CA GLU A 54 -4.22 -14.37 -8.81
C GLU A 54 -5.17 -14.26 -10.01
N MET A 55 -5.78 -13.08 -10.22
CA MET A 55 -6.71 -12.86 -11.34
C MET A 55 -6.02 -13.04 -12.70
N THR A 56 -4.77 -12.60 -12.83
CA THR A 56 -4.00 -12.76 -14.07
C THR A 56 -3.65 -14.23 -14.32
N ALA A 57 -3.37 -15.00 -13.26
CA ALA A 57 -3.11 -16.43 -13.38
C ALA A 57 -4.37 -17.21 -13.81
N GLU A 58 -5.55 -16.81 -13.32
CA GLU A 58 -6.83 -17.46 -13.65
C GLU A 58 -7.34 -17.09 -15.06
N HIS A 59 -7.26 -15.81 -15.43
CA HIS A 59 -7.92 -15.28 -16.63
C HIS A 59 -6.95 -14.88 -17.75
N GLY A 60 -5.66 -14.84 -17.49
CA GLY A 60 -4.65 -14.28 -18.39
C GLY A 60 -4.51 -12.76 -18.24
N PRO A 61 -3.57 -12.15 -19.00
CA PRO A 61 -3.36 -10.70 -18.97
C PRO A 61 -4.58 -9.94 -19.51
N VAL A 62 -4.79 -8.73 -18.99
CA VAL A 62 -5.85 -7.84 -19.44
C VAL A 62 -5.61 -7.37 -20.88
N ASP A 63 -6.62 -7.49 -21.75
CA ASP A 63 -6.62 -6.89 -23.08
C ASP A 63 -7.06 -5.42 -23.00
N GLU A 64 -6.10 -4.50 -23.14
CA GLU A 64 -6.37 -3.06 -23.09
C GLU A 64 -7.33 -2.57 -24.19
N ALA A 65 -7.34 -3.21 -25.36
CA ALA A 65 -8.25 -2.84 -26.44
C ALA A 65 -9.70 -3.21 -26.10
N GLU A 66 -9.89 -4.37 -25.48
CA GLU A 66 -11.20 -4.79 -24.98
C GLU A 66 -11.69 -3.87 -23.85
N VAL A 67 -10.82 -3.52 -22.89
CA VAL A 67 -11.15 -2.58 -21.81
C VAL A 67 -11.54 -1.20 -22.37
N ALA A 68 -10.78 -0.65 -23.31
CA ALA A 68 -11.09 0.63 -23.93
C ALA A 68 -12.46 0.60 -24.64
N ALA A 69 -12.78 -0.49 -25.34
CA ALA A 69 -14.08 -0.67 -25.99
C ALA A 69 -15.23 -0.77 -24.97
N ILE A 70 -15.01 -1.38 -23.80
CA ILE A 70 -15.99 -1.38 -22.70
C ILE A 70 -16.18 0.03 -22.13
N MET A 71 -15.09 0.73 -21.80
CA MET A 71 -15.14 2.06 -21.21
C MET A 71 -15.80 3.10 -22.13
N SER A 72 -15.57 3.01 -23.44
CA SER A 72 -16.24 3.86 -24.42
C SER A 72 -17.76 3.64 -24.46
N ARG A 73 -18.24 2.41 -24.22
CA ARG A 73 -19.69 2.12 -24.18
C ARG A 73 -20.35 2.61 -22.90
N LEU A 74 -19.63 2.60 -21.76
CA LEU A 74 -20.15 3.05 -20.46
C LEU A 74 -20.28 4.57 -20.34
N THR A 75 -19.53 5.31 -21.14
CA THR A 75 -19.44 6.78 -21.08
C THR A 75 -20.13 7.50 -22.25
N ALA A 76 -20.73 6.73 -23.17
CA ALA A 76 -21.57 7.23 -24.27
C ALA A 76 -23.02 7.44 -23.82
#